data_AF-H2ZLK3-F1
#
_entry.id   AF-H2ZLK3-F1
#
_cell.length_a   1.000
_cell.length_b   1.000
_cell.length_c   1.000
_cell.angle_alpha   90.00
_cell.angle_beta   90.00
_cell.angle_gamma   90.00
#
_symmetry.space_group_name_H-M   'P 1'
#
loop_
_entity.id
_entity.type
_entity.pdbx_description
1 polymer ?
#
loop_
_entity_poly.entity_id
_entity_poly.type
_entity_poly.pdbx_seq_one_letter_code
_entity_poly.pdbx_strand_id
1 'polypeptide(L)'
;VTCNQEVFPLQDTASAWSVWTDCTASCGGGTRSRSRQCPSSLTDCRSSETENCNTELCQRCRISTASRSSCGTIGGSRAACEALGCCYDLNQCYRAG
;
A
#
# COMPACT_ATOMS: atom_id res chain seq x y z
N VAL A 1 53.70 -12.10 6.40
CA VAL A 1 52.46 -12.27 5.61
C VAL A 1 51.34 -11.63 6.42
N THR A 2 50.88 -10.48 5.99
CA THR A 2 49.81 -9.72 6.63
C THR A 2 48.50 -10.27 6.09
N CYS A 3 47.61 -10.79 6.95
CA CYS A 3 46.31 -11.28 6.50
C CYS A 3 45.39 -10.08 6.31
N ASN A 4 45.10 -9.77 5.05
CA ASN A 4 44.12 -8.79 4.65
C ASN A 4 42.74 -9.35 5.05
N GLN A 5 42.25 -8.96 6.23
CA GLN A 5 40.90 -9.26 6.66
C GLN A 5 39.96 -8.42 5.80
N GLU A 6 39.54 -8.97 4.66
CA GLU A 6 38.35 -8.50 3.98
C GLU A 6 37.21 -8.56 4.99
N VAL A 7 36.74 -7.38 5.40
CA VAL A 7 35.59 -7.26 6.28
C VAL A 7 34.40 -7.80 5.49
N PHE A 8 34.06 -9.07 5.73
CA PHE A 8 32.81 -9.65 5.26
C PHE A 8 31.68 -8.71 5.68
N PRO A 9 30.82 -8.23 4.76
CA PRO A 9 29.72 -7.37 5.12
C PRO A 9 28.88 -8.10 6.16
N LEU A 10 28.67 -7.40 7.29
CA LEU A 10 27.93 -7.85 8.45
C LEU A 10 26.72 -8.67 7.99
N GLN A 11 26.75 -9.97 8.27
CA GLN A 11 25.55 -10.79 8.17
C GLN A 11 24.50 -10.10 9.03
N ASP A 12 23.44 -9.61 8.41
CA ASP A 12 22.25 -9.11 9.06
C ASP A 12 21.81 -10.15 10.09
N THR A 13 22.15 -9.94 11.37
CA THR A 13 21.73 -10.85 12.45
C THR A 13 20.24 -10.75 12.71
N ALA A 14 19.56 -9.77 12.08
CA ALA A 14 18.12 -9.65 12.07
C ALA A 14 17.47 -10.86 11.39
N SER A 15 16.32 -11.28 11.89
CA SER A 15 15.52 -12.31 11.22
C SER A 15 15.13 -11.87 9.80
N ALA A 16 14.76 -12.83 8.96
CA ALA A 16 14.17 -12.54 7.66
C ALA A 16 12.93 -11.64 7.81
N TRP A 17 12.73 -10.75 6.84
CA TRP A 17 11.51 -9.97 6.76
C TRP A 17 10.28 -10.86 6.59
N SER A 18 9.20 -10.49 7.26
CA SER A 18 7.88 -11.04 6.97
C SER A 18 7.44 -10.64 5.56
N VAL A 19 6.43 -11.34 5.07
CA VAL A 19 5.74 -10.95 3.84
C VAL A 19 5.13 -9.56 4.03
N TRP A 20 5.16 -8.76 2.97
CA TRP A 20 4.44 -7.50 2.94
C TRP A 20 2.95 -7.74 3.20
N THR A 21 2.33 -6.86 3.97
CA THR A 21 0.87 -6.79 4.05
C THR A 21 0.28 -6.48 2.68
N ASP A 22 -1.01 -6.76 2.52
CA ASP A 22 -1.77 -6.21 1.41
C ASP A 22 -1.67 -4.68 1.38
N CYS A 23 -1.73 -4.13 0.17
CA CYS A 23 -1.75 -2.69 -0.01
C CYS A 23 -3.06 -2.11 0.52
N THR A 24 -3.00 -0.99 1.25
CA THR A 24 -4.21 -0.32 1.76
C THR A 24 -5.15 0.19 0.66
N ALA A 25 -4.65 0.33 -0.56
CA ALA A 25 -5.44 0.71 -1.73
C ALA A 25 -5.11 -0.19 -2.91
N SER A 26 -6.09 -0.48 -3.77
CA SER A 26 -5.91 -1.23 -5.01
C SER A 26 -5.39 -0.37 -6.18
N CYS A 27 -5.46 0.96 -6.05
CA CYS A 27 -4.95 1.96 -6.99
C CYS A 27 -4.88 3.33 -6.28
N GLY A 28 -4.32 4.34 -6.96
CA GLY A 28 -4.33 5.74 -6.52
C GLY A 28 -3.36 6.04 -5.38
N GLY A 29 -2.44 5.11 -5.10
CA GLY A 29 -1.51 5.18 -3.99
C GLY A 29 -2.11 4.61 -2.71
N GLY A 30 -1.54 3.50 -2.25
CA GLY A 30 -1.71 2.96 -0.92
C GLY A 30 -0.35 2.73 -0.27
N THR A 31 -0.38 2.13 0.92
CA THR A 31 0.80 1.75 1.68
C THR A 31 0.74 0.28 2.04
N ARG A 32 1.89 -0.37 2.13
CA ARG A 32 2.04 -1.70 2.70
C ARG A 32 3.20 -1.71 3.66
N SER A 33 3.14 -2.60 4.65
CA SER A 33 4.16 -2.71 5.69
C SER A 33 4.65 -4.13 5.83
N ARG A 34 5.88 -4.30 6.30
CA ARG A 34 6.45 -5.58 6.70
C ARG A 34 7.25 -5.41 7.99
N SER A 35 7.50 -6.50 8.68
CA SER A 35 8.17 -6.50 9.97
C SER A 35 9.23 -7.60 10.04
N ARG A 36 10.22 -7.41 10.89
CA ARG A 36 11.21 -8.43 11.24
C ARG A 36 11.57 -8.32 12.71
N GLN A 37 12.06 -9.41 13.27
CA GLN A 37 12.62 -9.44 14.61
C GLN A 37 14.07 -8.97 14.59
N CYS A 38 14.38 -8.07 15.52
CA CYS A 38 15.72 -7.55 15.77
C CYS A 38 16.29 -8.23 17.02
N PRO A 39 17.46 -8.88 16.94
CA PRO A 39 18.20 -9.30 18.11
C PRO A 39 18.54 -8.11 19.00
N SER A 40 18.56 -8.34 20.32
CA SER A 40 18.97 -7.32 21.30
C SER A 40 20.43 -6.86 21.14
N SER A 41 21.25 -7.60 20.40
CA SER A 41 22.64 -7.25 20.08
C SER A 41 22.78 -6.22 18.95
N LEU A 42 21.70 -5.88 18.24
CA LEU A 42 21.72 -4.85 17.20
C LEU A 42 21.23 -3.51 17.76
N THR A 43 22.14 -2.54 17.83
CA THR A 43 21.82 -1.17 18.26
C THR A 43 21.04 -0.40 17.20
N ASP A 44 21.29 -0.68 15.91
CA ASP A 44 20.61 -0.05 14.77
C ASP A 44 19.93 -1.13 13.91
N CYS A 45 18.72 -1.52 14.30
CA CYS A 45 17.93 -2.49 13.57
C CYS A 45 16.54 -1.96 13.25
N ARG A 46 16.25 -1.85 11.96
CA ARG A 46 14.92 -1.56 11.45
C ARG A 46 14.01 -2.78 11.61
N SER A 47 13.05 -2.73 12.53
CA SER A 47 12.08 -3.81 12.80
C SER A 47 10.80 -3.71 11.97
N SER A 48 10.55 -2.55 11.36
CA SER A 48 9.37 -2.28 10.53
C SER A 48 9.76 -1.46 9.31
N GLU A 49 9.13 -1.77 8.18
CA GLU A 49 9.30 -1.04 6.95
C GLU A 49 7.94 -0.80 6.30
N THR A 50 7.76 0.38 5.72
CA THR A 50 6.55 0.78 5.02
C THR A 50 6.94 1.36 3.68
N GLU A 51 6.18 1.02 2.64
CA GLU A 51 6.38 1.56 1.30
C GLU A 51 5.05 1.86 0.61
N ASN A 52 5.14 2.69 -0.44
CA ASN A 52 4.00 2.99 -1.29
C ASN A 52 3.77 1.85 -2.28
N CYS A 53 2.51 1.51 -2.50
CA CYS A 53 2.08 0.47 -3.43
C CYS A 53 0.87 0.97 -4.23
N ASN A 54 0.61 0.32 -5.36
CA ASN A 54 -0.53 0.61 -6.23
C ASN A 54 -0.67 2.12 -6.54
N THR A 55 0.46 2.76 -6.84
CA THR A 55 0.55 4.20 -7.16
C THR A 55 -0.05 4.54 -8.52
N GLU A 56 -0.38 3.54 -9.32
CA GLU A 56 -1.10 3.70 -10.57
C GLU A 56 -2.40 4.45 -10.34
N LEU A 57 -2.68 5.45 -11.19
CA LEU A 57 -3.89 6.22 -11.06
C LEU A 57 -5.10 5.29 -11.11
N CYS A 58 -5.95 5.43 -10.11
CA CYS A 58 -7.25 4.81 -10.14
C CYS A 58 -7.99 5.19 -11.41
N GLN A 59 -8.49 4.19 -12.13
CA GLN A 59 -9.44 4.46 -13.20
C GLN A 59 -10.60 5.25 -12.61
N ARG A 60 -10.81 6.45 -13.15
CA ARG A 60 -11.95 7.29 -12.80
C ARG A 60 -13.22 6.57 -13.19
N CYS A 61 -14.34 7.07 -12.67
CA CYS A 61 -15.63 6.57 -13.09
C CYS A 61 -15.75 6.63 -14.63
N ARG A 62 -15.88 5.46 -15.27
CA ARG A 62 -16.04 5.31 -16.73
C ARG A 62 -17.34 5.92 -17.26
N ILE A 63 -18.27 6.25 -16.36
CA ILE A 63 -19.53 6.90 -16.71
C ILE A 63 -19.25 8.37 -16.99
N SER A 64 -19.68 8.84 -18.16
CA SER A 64 -19.64 10.24 -18.55
C SER A 64 -20.37 11.09 -17.53
N THR A 65 -19.94 12.33 -17.30
CA THR A 65 -20.60 13.24 -16.35
C THR A 65 -22.09 13.46 -16.67
N ALA A 66 -22.48 13.36 -17.95
CA ALA A 66 -23.86 13.45 -18.40
C ALA A 66 -24.73 12.23 -17.98
N SER A 67 -24.13 11.06 -17.79
CA SER A 67 -24.85 9.82 -17.46
C SER A 67 -24.63 9.37 -16.01
N ARG A 68 -23.95 10.18 -15.19
CA ARG A 68 -23.69 9.90 -13.78
C ARG A 68 -24.94 10.15 -12.94
N SER A 69 -25.50 9.08 -12.40
CA SER A 69 -26.51 9.15 -11.33
C SER A 69 -25.84 8.92 -9.98
N SER A 70 -26.32 9.60 -8.93
CA SER A 70 -25.80 9.41 -7.57
C SER A 70 -26.10 7.99 -7.08
N CYS A 71 -25.07 7.31 -6.55
CA CYS A 71 -25.19 5.96 -6.03
C CYS A 71 -25.34 5.93 -4.50
N GLY A 72 -26.21 6.78 -3.95
CA GLY A 72 -26.64 6.72 -2.55
C GLY A 72 -25.62 7.15 -1.49
N THR A 73 -24.31 7.06 -1.74
CA THR A 73 -23.26 7.47 -0.79
C THR A 73 -22.67 8.82 -1.17
N ILE A 74 -23.03 9.85 -0.40
CA ILE A 74 -22.41 11.18 -0.47
C ILE A 74 -21.27 11.19 0.55
N GLY A 75 -20.01 11.36 0.11
CA GLY A 75 -18.84 11.37 1.00
C GLY A 75 -18.38 9.98 1.50
N GLY A 76 -18.76 8.90 0.81
CA GLY A 76 -18.27 7.55 1.08
C GLY A 76 -16.82 7.33 0.62
N SER A 77 -16.14 6.33 1.18
CA SER A 77 -14.84 5.89 0.66
C SER A 77 -14.99 5.15 -0.67
N ARG A 78 -13.91 5.05 -1.45
CA ARG A 78 -13.87 4.21 -2.67
C ARG A 78 -14.37 2.79 -2.38
N ALA A 79 -13.92 2.20 -1.28
CA ALA A 79 -14.34 0.85 -0.85
C ALA A 79 -15.85 0.76 -0.61
N ALA A 80 -16.47 1.79 -0.03
CA ALA A 80 -17.91 1.83 0.18
C ALA A 80 -18.69 1.92 -1.14
N CYS A 81 -18.19 2.66 -2.14
CA CYS A 81 -18.82 2.69 -3.48
C CYS A 81 -18.70 1.35 -4.20
N GLU A 82 -17.52 0.73 -4.15
CA GLU A 82 -17.25 -0.57 -4.78
C GLU A 82 -18.15 -1.67 -4.18
N ALA A 83 -18.39 -1.65 -2.87
CA ALA A 83 -19.33 -2.55 -2.20
C ALA A 83 -20.79 -2.43 -2.67
N LEU A 84 -21.17 -1.25 -3.19
CA LEU A 84 -22.50 -0.99 -3.76
C LEU A 84 -22.57 -1.25 -5.27
N GLY A 85 -21.48 -1.73 -5.89
CA GLY A 85 -21.39 -1.91 -7.34
C GLY A 85 -21.29 -0.60 -8.12
N CYS A 86 -20.84 0.48 -7.48
CA CYS A 86 -20.78 1.81 -8.04
C CYS A 86 -19.35 2.32 -8.21
N CYS A 87 -19.15 3.21 -9.19
CA CYS A 87 -17.86 3.82 -9.43
C CYS A 87 -17.62 4.98 -8.44
N TYR A 88 -16.36 5.27 -8.12
CA TYR A 88 -15.97 6.42 -7.29
C TYR A 88 -15.32 7.52 -8.13
N ASP A 89 -15.75 8.77 -7.97
CA ASP A 89 -15.13 9.94 -8.59
C ASP A 89 -15.27 11.17 -7.68
N LEU A 90 -14.16 11.89 -7.42
CA LEU A 90 -14.12 13.14 -6.63
C LEU A 90 -14.94 13.10 -5.32
N ASN A 91 -14.68 12.09 -4.48
CA ASN A 91 -15.37 11.89 -3.18
C ASN A 91 -16.86 11.57 -3.26
N GLN A 92 -17.34 11.07 -4.40
CA GLN A 92 -18.74 10.67 -4.59
C GLN A 92 -18.87 9.34 -5.35
N CYS A 93 -19.92 8.58 -5.04
CA CYS A 93 -20.26 7.35 -5.75
C CYS A 93 -21.25 7.63 -6.89
N TYR A 94 -20.99 7.11 -8.09
CA TYR A 94 -21.90 7.21 -9.23
C TYR A 94 -22.23 5.84 -9.83
N ARG A 95 -23.39 5.77 -10.49
CA ARG A 95 -23.83 4.63 -11.31
C ARG A 95 -24.36 5.13 -12.66
N ALA A 96 -24.43 4.22 -13.63
CA ALA A 96 -25.02 4.55 -14.92
C ALA A 96 -26.51 4.85 -14.69
N GLY A 97 -26.94 6.04 -15.12
CA GLY A 97 -28.34 6.44 -15.17
C GLY A 97 -29.09 5.77 -16.29
#